data_AF-A0A329U5Q9-F1
#
_entry.id   AF-A0A329U5Q9-F1
#
_cell.length_a   1.000
_cell.length_b   1.000
_cell.length_c   1.000
_cell.angle_alpha   90.00
_cell.angle_beta   90.00
_cell.angle_gamma   90.00
#
_symmetry.space_group_name_H-M   'P 1'
#
loop_
_entity.id
_entity.type
_entity.pdbx_description
1 polymer ?
#
loop_
_entity_poly.entity_id
_entity_poly.type
_entity_poly.pdbx_seq_one_letter_code
_entity_poly.pdbx_strand_id
1 'polypeptide(L)'
;MLFPFFTVADNFTACFLLFYLLIPFLNKLINALTEREHQALMIWCLGVYVVLPSFAKASVVFNYVTWFTVLYIIASYIRLYPKDWFNNQRLVGLLAGASLLLSWVSVIFLALVSRRFGKSISIAYFFVSDSNKILALTTGVGAFFFFKNLKMGYSKIVNMVAASTFGVLMIHANSNTMRHWLWHGVCNNVGAYETGNVVVHAIVCVVAVYMVCTIIDMLRIRFVEGPVLKYLEKELTINERKS
;
A
#
# COMPACT_ATOMS: atom_id res chain seq x y z
N MET A 1 0.13 9.16 -26.38
CA MET A 1 1.41 9.12 -25.65
C MET A 1 1.72 7.67 -25.32
N LEU A 2 2.93 7.19 -25.61
CA LEU A 2 3.36 5.79 -25.42
C LEU A 2 4.06 5.55 -24.07
N PHE A 3 4.46 6.61 -23.36
CA PHE A 3 5.15 6.50 -22.07
C PHE A 3 4.19 6.76 -20.90
N PRO A 4 4.07 5.85 -19.91
CA PRO A 4 2.96 5.87 -18.95
C PRO A 4 3.08 6.89 -17.82
N PHE A 5 4.25 7.49 -17.58
CA PHE A 5 4.48 8.45 -16.50
C PHE A 5 5.69 9.34 -16.77
N PHE A 6 5.72 10.56 -16.23
CA PHE A 6 6.84 11.51 -16.42
C PHE A 6 7.51 11.94 -15.10
N THR A 7 7.10 11.36 -13.97
CA THR A 7 7.65 11.68 -12.65
C THR A 7 7.75 10.41 -11.80
N VAL A 8 8.92 10.21 -11.19
CA VAL A 8 9.25 9.05 -10.35
C VAL A 8 9.76 9.55 -9.00
N ALA A 9 8.86 10.16 -8.24
CA ALA A 9 9.13 10.64 -6.89
C ALA A 9 8.17 9.95 -5.90
N ASP A 10 6.91 10.34 -5.95
CA ASP A 10 5.85 9.95 -5.02
C ASP A 10 4.59 9.42 -5.74
N ASN A 11 4.65 9.23 -7.07
CA ASN A 11 3.55 8.59 -7.78
C ASN A 11 3.61 7.06 -7.56
N PHE A 12 2.62 6.52 -6.85
CA PHE A 12 2.52 5.09 -6.54
C PHE A 12 2.65 4.22 -7.79
N THR A 13 1.84 4.48 -8.82
CA THR A 13 1.74 3.66 -10.04
C THR A 13 3.04 3.64 -10.82
N ALA A 14 3.63 4.81 -11.05
CA ALA A 14 4.90 4.95 -11.78
C ALA A 14 6.03 4.19 -11.08
N CYS A 15 6.16 4.42 -9.76
CA CYS A 15 7.17 3.76 -8.96
C CYS A 15 6.94 2.25 -8.85
N PHE A 16 5.68 1.80 -8.76
CA PHE A 16 5.33 0.38 -8.68
C PHE A 16 5.71 -0.35 -9.97
N LEU A 17 5.41 0.22 -11.14
CA LEU A 17 5.79 -0.36 -12.44
C LEU A 17 7.31 -0.47 -12.60
N LEU A 18 8.06 0.57 -12.22
CA LEU A 18 9.52 0.54 -12.27
C LEU A 18 10.12 -0.46 -11.27
N PHE A 19 9.57 -0.53 -10.07
CA PHE A 19 9.94 -1.56 -9.09
C PHE A 19 9.70 -2.97 -9.64
N TYR A 20 8.60 -3.19 -10.38
CA TYR A 20 8.29 -4.49 -10.96
C TYR A 20 9.40 -4.98 -11.91
N LEU A 21 10.01 -4.07 -12.69
CA LEU A 21 11.15 -4.37 -13.56
C LEU A 21 12.41 -4.76 -12.78
N LEU A 22 12.52 -4.35 -11.51
CA LEU A 22 13.66 -4.66 -10.65
C LEU A 22 13.57 -6.05 -10.01
N ILE A 23 12.36 -6.64 -9.91
CA ILE A 23 12.11 -7.92 -9.24
C ILE A 23 13.06 -9.05 -9.68
N PRO A 24 13.38 -9.26 -10.99
CA PRO A 24 14.30 -10.31 -11.40
C PRO A 24 15.70 -10.17 -10.80
N PHE A 25 16.19 -8.94 -10.64
CA PHE A 25 17.50 -8.65 -10.05
C PHE A 25 17.47 -8.83 -8.53
N LEU A 26 16.38 -8.40 -7.88
CA LEU A 26 16.18 -8.63 -6.45
C LEU A 26 16.13 -10.12 -6.12
N ASN A 27 15.49 -10.93 -6.96
CA ASN A 27 15.49 -12.38 -6.80
C ASN A 27 16.90 -12.98 -6.89
N LYS A 28 17.71 -12.54 -7.85
CA LYS A 28 19.11 -12.98 -7.94
C LYS A 28 19.90 -12.61 -6.68
N LEU A 29 19.73 -11.39 -6.17
CA LEU A 29 20.36 -10.94 -4.93
C LEU A 29 19.93 -11.83 -3.75
N ILE A 30 18.63 -11.93 -3.49
CA ILE A 30 18.09 -12.67 -2.35
C ILE A 30 18.51 -14.14 -2.36
N ASN A 31 18.53 -14.79 -3.52
CA ASN A 31 18.96 -16.19 -3.64
C ASN A 31 20.46 -16.38 -3.42
N ALA A 32 21.27 -15.32 -3.52
CA ALA A 32 22.69 -15.37 -3.24
C ALA A 32 23.04 -15.10 -1.76
N LEU A 33 22.12 -14.50 -0.99
CA LEU A 33 22.34 -14.17 0.42
C LEU A 33 22.08 -15.39 1.32
N THR A 34 22.94 -15.58 2.31
CA THR A 34 22.65 -16.44 3.46
C THR A 34 21.57 -15.80 4.34
N GLU A 35 20.94 -16.60 5.23
CA GLU A 35 19.93 -16.07 6.18
C GLU A 35 20.47 -14.89 7.01
N ARG A 36 21.71 -14.99 7.49
CA ARG A 36 22.35 -13.93 8.30
C ARG A 36 22.59 -12.65 7.50
N GLU A 37 23.04 -12.78 6.24
CA GLU A 37 23.26 -11.62 5.37
C GLU A 37 21.94 -10.96 4.98
N HIS A 38 20.90 -11.75 4.67
CA HIS A 38 19.56 -11.22 4.41
C HIS A 38 18.98 -10.53 5.65
N GLN A 39 19.14 -11.12 6.83
CA GLN A 39 18.74 -10.50 8.09
C GLN A 39 19.49 -9.18 8.34
N ALA A 40 20.81 -9.15 8.13
CA ALA A 40 21.61 -7.95 8.29
C ALA A 40 21.20 -6.85 7.30
N LEU A 41 20.98 -7.20 6.02
CA LEU A 41 20.48 -6.27 5.01
C LEU A 41 19.10 -5.71 5.40
N MET A 42 18.18 -6.58 5.84
CA MET A 42 16.86 -6.17 6.30
C MET A 42 16.95 -5.21 7.50
N ILE A 43 17.77 -5.53 8.51
CA ILE A 43 17.98 -4.66 9.69
C ILE A 43 18.57 -3.32 9.26
N TRP A 44 19.55 -3.32 8.36
CA TRP A 44 20.13 -2.09 7.84
C TRP A 44 19.09 -1.23 7.11
N CYS A 45 18.27 -1.83 6.25
CA CYS A 45 17.17 -1.14 5.58
C CYS A 45 16.15 -0.56 6.57
N LEU A 46 15.76 -1.31 7.60
CA LEU A 46 14.87 -0.81 8.66
C LEU A 46 15.51 0.33 9.44
N GLY A 47 16.80 0.24 9.75
CA GLY A 47 17.57 1.30 10.39
C GLY A 47 17.47 2.62 9.61
N VAL A 48 17.81 2.57 8.33
CA VAL A 48 17.83 3.75 7.45
C VAL A 48 16.42 4.27 7.18
N TYR A 49 15.50 3.41 6.73
CA TYR A 49 14.21 3.85 6.21
C TYR A 49 13.11 3.98 7.27
N VAL A 50 13.28 3.40 8.46
CA VAL A 50 12.25 3.40 9.51
C VAL A 50 12.75 4.05 10.78
N VAL A 51 13.90 3.61 11.31
CA VAL A 51 14.41 4.08 12.62
C VAL A 51 14.85 5.54 12.53
N LEU A 52 15.71 5.90 11.57
CA LEU A 52 16.16 7.29 11.38
C LEU A 52 15.01 8.31 11.25
N PRO A 53 14.00 8.11 10.37
CA PRO A 53 12.90 9.06 10.25
C PRO A 53 11.92 9.02 11.43
N SER A 54 11.83 7.90 12.18
CA SER A 54 10.92 7.78 13.33
C SER A 54 11.51 8.36 14.62
N PHE A 55 12.82 8.30 14.83
CA PHE A 55 13.44 8.66 16.11
C PHE A 55 14.48 9.76 16.01
N ALA A 56 15.25 9.82 14.93
CA ALA A 56 16.30 10.83 14.75
C ALA A 56 15.82 12.11 14.07
N LYS A 57 14.53 12.17 13.66
CA LYS A 57 13.97 13.23 12.80
C LYS A 57 14.83 13.51 11.56
N ALA A 58 15.60 12.52 11.13
CA ALA A 58 16.47 12.65 9.97
C ALA A 58 15.60 12.73 8.71
N SER A 59 15.92 13.67 7.83
CA SER A 59 15.28 13.77 6.52
C SER A 59 15.84 12.69 5.60
N VAL A 60 15.24 11.51 5.64
CA VAL A 60 15.56 10.43 4.70
C VAL A 60 14.70 10.65 3.46
N VAL A 61 15.33 11.16 2.40
CA VAL A 61 14.66 11.29 1.09
C VAL A 61 14.60 9.91 0.45
N PHE A 62 13.40 9.44 0.15
CA PHE A 62 13.20 8.19 -0.56
C PHE A 62 12.05 8.34 -1.55
N ASN A 63 12.09 7.56 -2.63
CA ASN A 63 10.97 7.44 -3.56
C ASN A 63 10.27 6.09 -3.32
N TYR A 64 9.09 5.91 -3.89
CA TYR A 64 8.38 4.65 -3.70
C TYR A 64 9.08 3.44 -4.34
N VAL A 65 9.96 3.61 -5.33
CA VAL A 65 10.76 2.49 -5.90
C VAL A 65 11.69 1.90 -4.84
N THR A 66 12.45 2.75 -4.14
CA THR A 66 13.36 2.29 -3.09
C THR A 66 12.59 1.73 -1.90
N TRP A 67 11.44 2.33 -1.55
CA TRP A 67 10.57 1.78 -0.50
C TRP A 67 10.00 0.40 -0.86
N PHE A 68 9.49 0.20 -2.09
CA PHE A 68 9.03 -1.12 -2.53
C PHE A 68 10.15 -2.15 -2.52
N THR A 69 11.39 -1.75 -2.83
CA THR A 69 12.57 -2.61 -2.73
C THR A 69 12.82 -3.04 -1.28
N VAL A 70 12.74 -2.12 -0.32
CA VAL A 70 12.85 -2.45 1.12
C VAL A 70 11.72 -3.39 1.55
N LEU A 71 10.48 -3.12 1.16
CA LEU A 71 9.34 -4.00 1.45
C LEU A 71 9.53 -5.39 0.83
N TYR A 72 10.13 -5.49 -0.36
CA TYR A 72 10.45 -6.76 -1.00
C TYR A 72 11.49 -7.56 -0.22
N ILE A 73 12.53 -6.89 0.29
CA ILE A 73 13.55 -7.51 1.16
C ILE A 73 12.90 -8.04 2.46
N ILE A 74 11.99 -7.27 3.07
CA ILE A 74 11.25 -7.70 4.27
C ILE A 74 10.33 -8.89 3.94
N ALA A 75 9.52 -8.79 2.90
CA ALA A 75 8.57 -9.83 2.51
C ALA A 75 9.26 -11.15 2.09
N SER A 76 10.39 -11.05 1.38
CA SER A 76 11.20 -12.22 1.02
C SER A 76 11.83 -12.87 2.24
N TYR A 77 12.31 -12.11 3.22
CA TYR A 77 12.83 -12.66 4.48
C TYR A 77 11.75 -13.43 5.23
N ILE A 78 10.56 -12.84 5.38
CA ILE A 78 9.40 -13.46 6.02
C ILE A 78 9.01 -14.77 5.32
N ARG A 79 9.11 -14.82 3.98
CA ARG A 79 8.77 -15.99 3.17
C ARG A 79 9.82 -17.10 3.29
N LEU A 80 11.11 -16.76 3.21
CA LEU A 80 12.20 -17.73 3.16
C LEU A 80 12.56 -18.31 4.53
N TYR A 81 12.41 -17.52 5.59
CA TYR A 81 12.83 -17.89 6.94
C TYR A 81 11.65 -17.82 7.93
N PRO A 82 10.60 -18.66 7.74
CA PRO A 82 9.43 -18.64 8.61
C PRO A 82 9.81 -19.01 10.04
N LYS A 83 9.34 -18.22 11.00
CA LYS A 83 9.52 -18.46 12.45
C LYS A 83 8.20 -18.95 13.05
N ASP A 84 8.26 -19.74 14.13
CA ASP A 84 7.08 -20.39 14.72
C ASP A 84 5.96 -19.40 15.08
N TRP A 85 6.34 -18.22 15.58
CA TRP A 85 5.39 -17.18 15.97
C TRP A 85 4.64 -16.55 14.79
N PHE A 86 5.17 -16.65 13.55
CA PHE A 86 4.51 -16.13 12.36
C PHE A 86 3.17 -16.82 12.09
N ASN A 87 2.99 -18.06 12.56
CA ASN A 87 1.78 -18.84 12.33
C ASN A 87 0.81 -18.82 13.53
N ASN A 88 1.20 -18.19 14.65
CA ASN A 88 0.35 -18.08 15.83
C ASN A 88 -0.69 -16.96 15.64
N GLN A 89 -1.86 -17.31 15.12
CA GLN A 89 -2.93 -16.35 14.80
C GLN A 89 -3.34 -15.47 15.99
N ARG A 90 -3.35 -16.02 17.22
CA ARG A 90 -3.70 -15.25 18.43
C ARG A 90 -2.65 -14.18 18.72
N LEU A 91 -1.38 -14.56 18.72
CA LEU A 91 -0.27 -13.65 18.96
C LEU A 91 -0.20 -12.58 17.86
N VAL A 92 -0.24 -12.99 16.60
CA VAL A 92 -0.22 -12.08 15.44
C VAL A 92 -1.41 -11.11 15.48
N GLY A 93 -2.62 -11.62 15.77
CA GLY A 93 -3.81 -10.77 15.88
C GLY A 93 -3.71 -9.77 17.03
N LEU A 94 -3.17 -10.20 18.18
CA LEU A 94 -2.89 -9.30 19.30
C LEU A 94 -1.88 -8.23 18.93
N LEU A 95 -0.77 -8.60 18.27
CA LEU A 95 0.26 -7.65 17.83
C LEU A 95 -0.27 -6.66 16.79
N ALA A 96 -1.05 -7.13 15.82
CA ALA A 96 -1.68 -6.27 14.82
C ALA A 96 -2.68 -5.30 15.46
N GLY A 97 -3.54 -5.80 16.36
CA GLY A 97 -4.49 -4.98 17.10
C GLY A 97 -3.80 -3.96 18.01
N ALA A 98 -2.76 -4.38 18.75
CA ALA A 98 -1.99 -3.50 19.62
C ALA A 98 -1.25 -2.41 18.81
N SER A 99 -0.66 -2.75 17.67
CA SER A 99 0.00 -1.79 16.78
C SER A 99 -0.98 -0.78 16.18
N LEU A 100 -2.18 -1.23 15.78
CA LEU A 100 -3.25 -0.35 15.30
C LEU A 100 -3.77 0.59 16.40
N LEU A 101 -4.03 0.06 17.59
CA LEU A 101 -4.44 0.86 18.74
C LEU A 101 -3.36 1.89 19.10
N LEU A 102 -2.10 1.48 19.14
CA LEU A 102 -0.97 2.39 19.39
C LEU A 102 -0.87 3.47 18.31
N SER A 103 -1.14 3.14 17.05
CA SER A 103 -1.22 4.10 15.95
C SER A 103 -2.30 5.16 16.21
N TRP A 104 -3.53 4.76 16.56
CA TRP A 104 -4.61 5.70 16.89
C TRP A 104 -4.31 6.53 18.12
N VAL A 105 -3.82 5.92 19.19
CA VAL A 105 -3.43 6.61 20.42
C VAL A 105 -2.33 7.63 20.14
N SER A 106 -1.35 7.30 19.29
CA SER A 106 -0.28 8.22 18.92
C SER A 106 -0.82 9.48 18.22
N VAL A 107 -1.82 9.32 17.34
CA VAL A 107 -2.46 10.44 16.63
C VAL A 107 -3.22 11.34 17.60
N ILE A 108 -4.03 10.76 18.48
CA ILE A 108 -4.80 11.51 19.48
C ILE A 108 -3.85 12.25 20.44
N PHE A 109 -2.86 11.55 20.98
CA PHE A 109 -1.89 12.12 21.91
C PHE A 109 -1.12 13.28 21.29
N LEU A 110 -0.56 13.08 20.09
CA LEU A 110 0.20 14.13 19.41
C LEU A 110 -0.69 15.30 18.94
N ALA A 111 -1.96 15.06 18.60
CA ALA A 111 -2.91 16.13 18.34
C ALA A 111 -3.18 17.00 19.59
N LEU A 112 -3.35 16.38 20.76
CA LEU A 112 -3.54 17.10 22.03
C LEU A 112 -2.30 17.91 22.41
N VAL A 113 -1.11 17.32 22.28
CA VAL A 113 0.17 18.01 22.49
C VAL A 113 0.32 19.17 21.52
N SER A 114 0.02 18.96 20.24
CA SER A 114 0.10 19.99 19.20
C SER A 114 -0.78 21.20 19.53
N ARG A 115 -2.02 20.95 19.98
CA ARG A 115 -2.95 22.00 20.42
C ARG A 115 -2.42 22.75 21.64
N ARG A 116 -1.89 22.04 22.63
CA ARG A 116 -1.38 22.63 23.88
C ARG A 116 -0.16 23.53 23.67
N PHE A 117 0.72 23.18 22.72
CA PHE A 117 1.96 23.92 22.45
C PHE A 117 1.90 24.80 21.19
N GLY A 118 0.72 25.02 20.61
CA GLY A 118 0.54 25.86 19.43
C GLY A 118 1.32 25.37 18.20
N LYS A 119 1.57 24.06 18.09
CA LYS A 119 2.27 23.46 16.94
C LYS A 119 1.29 23.10 15.83
N SER A 120 1.81 22.90 14.62
CA SER A 120 1.04 22.43 13.47
C SER A 120 0.43 21.06 13.72
N ILE A 121 -0.86 20.90 13.36
CA ILE A 121 -1.59 19.63 13.44
C ILE A 121 -0.93 18.50 12.65
N SER A 122 -0.06 18.81 11.69
CA SER A 122 0.69 17.80 10.93
C SER A 122 1.52 16.87 11.84
N ILE A 123 1.95 17.35 13.01
CA ILE A 123 2.68 16.55 14.00
C ILE A 123 1.82 15.41 14.54
N ALA A 124 0.49 15.54 14.55
CA ALA A 124 -0.42 14.49 15.00
C ALA A 124 -0.16 13.17 14.27
N TYR A 125 0.19 13.24 13.00
CA TYR A 125 0.38 12.05 12.18
C TYR A 125 1.81 11.51 12.22
N PHE A 126 2.75 12.10 12.97
CA PHE A 126 4.19 11.81 12.83
C PHE A 126 4.61 10.32 12.81
N PHE A 127 3.99 9.46 13.64
CA PHE A 127 4.32 8.04 13.71
C PHE A 127 3.62 7.16 12.66
N VAL A 128 2.67 7.75 11.93
CA VAL A 128 1.84 7.07 10.92
C VAL A 128 1.87 7.77 9.55
N SER A 129 2.51 8.94 9.49
CA SER A 129 2.68 9.77 8.29
C SER A 129 3.78 9.15 7.45
N ASP A 130 3.52 9.00 6.16
CA ASP A 130 4.38 8.23 5.26
C ASP A 130 4.41 6.73 5.63
N SER A 131 4.58 5.89 4.62
CA SER A 131 4.52 4.44 4.78
C SER A 131 5.71 3.85 5.56
N ASN A 132 6.72 4.65 5.88
CA ASN A 132 8.01 4.22 6.41
C ASN A 132 8.20 4.51 7.90
N LYS A 133 7.19 5.00 8.62
CA LYS A 133 7.29 5.15 10.09
C LYS A 133 7.09 3.83 10.80
N ILE A 134 7.62 3.73 12.03
CA ILE A 134 7.58 2.48 12.79
C ILE A 134 6.15 1.95 13.01
N LEU A 135 5.18 2.82 13.34
CA LEU A 135 3.80 2.37 13.54
C LEU A 135 3.10 2.06 12.21
N ALA A 136 3.39 2.81 11.15
CA ALA A 136 2.91 2.49 9.80
C ALA A 136 3.40 1.10 9.33
N LEU A 137 4.70 0.82 9.45
CA LEU A 137 5.28 -0.45 9.05
C LEU A 137 4.78 -1.61 9.92
N THR A 138 4.82 -1.46 11.25
CA THR A 138 4.39 -2.54 12.16
C THR A 138 2.90 -2.84 12.04
N THR A 139 2.06 -1.83 11.79
CA THR A 139 0.63 -2.04 11.51
C THR A 139 0.45 -2.78 10.18
N GLY A 140 1.16 -2.38 9.13
CA GLY A 140 1.09 -3.04 7.82
C GLY A 140 1.56 -4.49 7.84
N VAL A 141 2.73 -4.76 8.44
CA VAL A 141 3.28 -6.12 8.60
C VAL A 141 2.38 -6.97 9.52
N GLY A 142 1.87 -6.40 10.61
CA GLY A 142 0.93 -7.06 11.50
C GLY A 142 -0.37 -7.46 10.78
N ALA A 143 -0.97 -6.54 10.02
CA ALA A 143 -2.15 -6.82 9.20
C ALA A 143 -1.87 -7.91 8.16
N PHE A 144 -0.72 -7.87 7.48
CA PHE A 144 -0.31 -8.91 6.55
C PHE A 144 -0.26 -10.29 7.21
N PHE A 145 0.41 -10.43 8.36
CA PHE A 145 0.45 -11.70 9.07
C PHE A 145 -0.94 -12.13 9.58
N PHE A 146 -1.78 -11.19 10.01
CA PHE A 146 -3.14 -11.50 10.47
C PHE A 146 -3.96 -12.16 9.36
N PHE A 147 -3.99 -11.54 8.18
CA PHE A 147 -4.71 -12.09 7.03
C PHE A 147 -4.06 -13.35 6.45
N LYS A 148 -2.72 -13.46 6.48
CA LYS A 148 -1.99 -14.67 6.07
C LYS A 148 -2.42 -15.90 6.90
N ASN A 149 -2.65 -15.73 8.20
CA ASN A 149 -3.03 -16.82 9.10
C ASN A 149 -4.53 -17.06 9.17
N LEU A 150 -5.34 -16.19 8.55
CA LEU A 150 -6.77 -16.35 8.53
C LEU A 150 -7.13 -17.51 7.59
N LYS A 151 -7.71 -18.57 8.15
CA LYS A 151 -8.21 -19.71 7.38
C LYS A 151 -9.49 -19.32 6.62
N MET A 152 -9.33 -18.55 5.54
CA MET A 152 -10.42 -18.24 4.62
C MET A 152 -10.43 -19.25 3.48
N GLY A 153 -11.59 -19.86 3.24
CA GLY A 153 -11.83 -20.63 2.02
C GLY A 153 -11.98 -19.73 0.80
N TYR A 154 -12.18 -20.34 -0.37
CA TYR A 154 -12.52 -19.60 -1.58
C TYR A 154 -13.81 -18.81 -1.39
N SER A 155 -13.77 -17.50 -1.64
CA SER A 155 -14.95 -16.64 -1.69
C SER A 155 -14.99 -15.91 -3.03
N LYS A 156 -16.05 -16.18 -3.80
CA LYS A 156 -16.24 -15.56 -5.12
C LYS A 156 -16.28 -14.03 -5.02
N ILE A 157 -16.97 -13.50 -4.02
CA ILE A 157 -17.11 -12.04 -3.83
C ILE A 157 -15.77 -11.41 -3.48
N VAL A 158 -15.04 -11.98 -2.52
CA VAL A 158 -13.74 -11.45 -2.10
C VAL A 158 -12.75 -11.47 -3.26
N ASN A 159 -12.66 -12.57 -4.01
CA ASN A 159 -11.76 -12.68 -5.15
C ASN A 159 -12.13 -11.71 -6.28
N MET A 160 -13.43 -11.50 -6.51
CA MET A 160 -13.93 -10.57 -7.50
C MET A 160 -13.59 -9.11 -7.13
N VAL A 161 -13.77 -8.72 -5.87
CA VAL A 161 -13.39 -7.38 -5.38
C VAL A 161 -11.88 -7.21 -5.34
N ALA A 162 -11.13 -8.23 -4.93
CA ALA A 162 -9.67 -8.23 -4.88
C ALA A 162 -9.07 -7.96 -6.26
N ALA A 163 -9.59 -8.59 -7.31
CA ALA A 163 -9.17 -8.37 -8.70
C ALA A 163 -9.28 -6.90 -9.12
N SER A 164 -10.26 -6.16 -8.59
CA SER A 164 -10.49 -4.76 -8.92
C SER A 164 -9.75 -3.75 -8.03
N THR A 165 -9.03 -4.18 -7.00
CA THR A 165 -8.46 -3.25 -5.99
C THR A 165 -7.46 -2.27 -6.62
N PHE A 166 -6.64 -2.74 -7.55
CA PHE A 166 -5.70 -1.87 -8.27
C PHE A 166 -6.41 -0.94 -9.25
N GLY A 167 -7.44 -1.42 -9.97
CA GLY A 167 -8.25 -0.59 -10.86
C GLY A 167 -8.99 0.52 -10.13
N VAL A 168 -9.54 0.23 -8.95
CA VAL A 168 -10.16 1.22 -8.07
C VAL A 168 -9.17 2.33 -7.73
N LEU A 169 -7.95 1.99 -7.28
CA LEU A 169 -6.89 2.96 -7.01
C LEU A 169 -6.59 3.84 -8.24
N MET A 170 -6.55 3.23 -9.43
CA MET A 170 -6.32 3.96 -10.68
C MET A 170 -7.42 4.97 -10.96
N ILE A 171 -8.69 4.59 -10.72
CA ILE A 171 -9.85 5.43 -11.00
C ILE A 171 -9.93 6.60 -10.03
N HIS A 172 -9.81 6.41 -8.72
CA HIS A 172 -10.13 7.48 -7.76
C HIS A 172 -8.93 8.33 -7.28
N ALA A 173 -7.69 7.86 -7.47
CA ALA A 173 -6.52 8.46 -6.83
C ALA A 173 -5.32 8.76 -7.75
N ASN A 174 -5.21 8.13 -8.92
CA ASN A 174 -3.99 8.23 -9.73
C ASN A 174 -3.75 9.62 -10.35
N SER A 175 -4.80 10.44 -10.50
CA SER A 175 -4.72 11.80 -11.07
C SER A 175 -5.12 12.87 -10.05
N ASN A 176 -4.37 13.97 -10.01
CA ASN A 176 -4.72 15.16 -9.22
C ASN A 176 -6.07 15.75 -9.62
N THR A 177 -6.34 15.81 -10.93
CA THR A 177 -7.61 16.30 -11.46
C THR A 177 -8.77 15.48 -10.93
N MET A 178 -8.63 14.15 -10.95
CA MET A 178 -9.64 13.24 -10.41
C MET A 178 -9.79 13.40 -8.90
N ARG A 179 -8.68 13.47 -8.16
CA ARG A 179 -8.72 13.66 -6.70
C ARG A 179 -9.46 14.95 -6.33
N HIS A 180 -9.19 16.03 -7.05
CA HIS A 180 -9.85 17.31 -6.83
C HIS A 180 -11.34 17.23 -7.20
N TRP A 181 -11.67 16.77 -8.41
CA TRP A 181 -13.06 16.64 -8.84
C TRP A 181 -13.89 15.75 -7.91
N LEU A 182 -13.40 14.57 -7.57
CA LEU A 182 -14.14 13.59 -6.79
C LEU A 182 -14.24 14.00 -5.31
N TRP A 183 -13.11 14.24 -4.64
CA TRP A 183 -13.11 14.41 -3.18
C TRP A 183 -13.43 15.85 -2.74
N HIS A 184 -13.03 16.85 -3.52
CA HIS A 184 -13.34 18.25 -3.24
C HIS A 184 -14.66 18.67 -3.90
N GLY A 185 -14.88 18.34 -5.17
CA GLY A 185 -16.09 18.71 -5.91
C GLY A 185 -17.32 17.89 -5.54
N VAL A 186 -17.28 16.57 -5.81
CA VAL A 186 -18.45 15.68 -5.68
C VAL A 186 -18.73 15.34 -4.21
N CYS A 187 -17.74 14.84 -3.48
CA CYS A 187 -17.90 14.47 -2.07
C CYS A 187 -17.94 15.68 -1.14
N ASN A 188 -17.50 16.88 -1.57
CA ASN A 188 -17.44 18.08 -0.74
C ASN A 188 -16.87 17.84 0.67
N ASN A 189 -15.71 17.18 0.75
CA ASN A 189 -15.11 16.80 2.03
C ASN A 189 -14.80 18.02 2.92
N VAL A 190 -14.55 19.19 2.32
CA VAL A 190 -14.29 20.43 3.05
C VAL A 190 -15.56 20.92 3.75
N GLY A 191 -16.69 21.00 3.04
CA GLY A 191 -17.96 21.40 3.66
C GLY A 191 -18.47 20.39 4.70
N ALA A 192 -18.23 19.09 4.47
CA ALA A 192 -18.53 18.06 5.47
C ALA A 192 -17.71 18.24 6.76
N TYR A 193 -16.48 18.74 6.65
CA TYR A 193 -15.62 19.05 7.79
C TYR A 193 -16.20 20.17 8.67
N GLU A 194 -16.75 21.21 8.04
CA GLU A 194 -17.32 22.38 8.73
C GLU A 194 -18.67 22.10 9.41
N THR A 195 -19.48 21.23 8.81
CA THR A 195 -20.84 20.90 9.30
C THR A 195 -20.86 19.87 10.45
N GLY A 196 -19.70 19.31 10.81
CA GLY A 196 -19.55 18.44 12.00
C GLY A 196 -19.92 16.97 11.81
N ASN A 197 -20.45 16.55 10.65
CA ASN A 197 -20.79 15.15 10.35
C ASN A 197 -19.67 14.39 9.60
N VAL A 198 -18.41 14.73 9.87
CA VAL A 198 -17.24 14.32 9.08
C VAL A 198 -17.07 12.80 9.02
N VAL A 199 -17.28 12.10 10.15
CA VAL A 199 -16.99 10.67 10.26
C VAL A 199 -17.98 9.84 9.44
N VAL A 200 -19.28 10.10 9.60
CA VAL A 200 -20.31 9.39 8.83
C VAL A 200 -20.18 9.71 7.35
N HIS A 201 -19.98 10.99 7.01
CA HIS A 201 -19.74 11.44 5.64
C HIS A 201 -18.55 10.71 5.00
N ALA A 202 -17.42 10.62 5.70
CA ALA A 202 -16.22 9.94 5.21
C ALA A 202 -16.47 8.45 4.95
N ILE A 203 -17.12 7.75 5.89
CA ILE A 203 -17.44 6.33 5.74
C ILE A 203 -18.35 6.11 4.52
N VAL A 204 -19.44 6.88 4.41
CA VAL A 204 -20.40 6.75 3.31
C VAL A 204 -19.73 7.06 1.97
N CYS A 205 -18.97 8.15 1.89
CA CYS A 205 -18.27 8.52 0.65
C CYS A 205 -17.25 7.46 0.24
N VAL A 206 -16.42 6.96 1.15
CA VAL A 206 -15.42 5.93 0.83
C VAL A 206 -16.07 4.64 0.35
N VAL A 207 -17.12 4.17 1.04
CA VAL A 207 -17.86 2.96 0.63
C VAL A 207 -18.51 3.16 -0.74
N ALA A 208 -19.19 4.29 -0.96
CA ALA A 208 -19.85 4.58 -2.23
C ALA A 208 -18.84 4.67 -3.38
N VAL A 209 -17.76 5.44 -3.21
CA VAL A 209 -16.70 5.58 -4.23
C VAL A 209 -16.06 4.23 -4.53
N TYR A 210 -15.72 3.45 -3.51
CA TYR A 210 -15.12 2.13 -3.69
C TYR A 210 -16.03 1.21 -4.49
N MET A 211 -17.31 1.11 -4.12
CA MET A 211 -18.30 0.29 -4.82
C MET A 211 -18.47 0.71 -6.29
N VAL A 212 -18.61 2.01 -6.56
CA VAL A 212 -18.76 2.53 -7.93
C VAL A 212 -17.51 2.24 -8.75
N CYS A 213 -16.31 2.52 -8.22
CA CYS A 213 -15.06 2.26 -8.91
C CYS A 213 -14.86 0.76 -9.17
N THR A 214 -15.25 -0.10 -8.23
CA THR A 214 -15.20 -1.56 -8.39
C THR A 214 -16.11 -2.00 -9.53
N ILE A 215 -17.34 -1.48 -9.62
CA ILE A 215 -18.26 -1.80 -10.74
C ILE A 215 -17.65 -1.36 -12.07
N ILE A 216 -17.15 -0.13 -12.15
CA ILE A 216 -16.51 0.41 -13.36
C ILE A 216 -15.33 -0.47 -13.79
N ASP A 217 -14.48 -0.87 -12.84
CA ASP A 217 -13.33 -1.71 -13.13
C ASP A 217 -13.72 -3.13 -13.56
N MET A 218 -14.74 -3.74 -12.93
CA MET A 218 -15.28 -5.02 -13.38
C MET A 218 -15.80 -4.96 -14.83
N LEU A 219 -16.45 -3.86 -15.23
CA LEU A 219 -16.86 -3.64 -16.61
C LEU A 219 -15.64 -3.52 -17.53
N ARG A 220 -14.60 -2.79 -17.12
CA ARG A 220 -13.34 -2.67 -17.85
C ARG A 220 -12.65 -4.03 -18.04
N ILE A 221 -12.59 -4.85 -16.99
CA ILE A 221 -12.03 -6.21 -17.06
C ILE A 221 -12.81 -7.06 -18.08
N ARG A 222 -14.14 -7.02 -18.02
CA ARG A 222 -14.99 -7.87 -18.87
C ARG A 222 -15.02 -7.42 -20.33
N PHE A 223 -15.17 -6.12 -20.59
CA PHE A 223 -15.45 -5.60 -21.93
C PHE A 223 -14.22 -5.04 -22.66
N VAL A 224 -13.14 -4.74 -21.95
CA VAL A 224 -11.92 -4.19 -22.55
C VAL A 224 -10.76 -5.18 -22.41
N GLU A 225 -10.42 -5.55 -21.17
CA GLU A 225 -9.24 -6.40 -20.93
C GLU A 225 -9.40 -7.80 -21.53
N GLY A 226 -10.52 -8.48 -21.26
CA GLY A 226 -10.78 -9.82 -21.78
C GLY A 226 -10.68 -9.90 -23.32
N PRO A 227 -11.37 -9.03 -24.08
CA PRO A 227 -11.25 -8.99 -25.54
C PRO A 227 -9.84 -8.66 -26.04
N VAL A 228 -9.16 -7.69 -25.42
CA VAL A 228 -7.80 -7.29 -25.82
C VAL A 228 -6.78 -8.41 -25.57
N LEU A 229 -6.81 -9.05 -24.41
CA LEU A 229 -5.89 -10.16 -24.10
C LEU A 229 -6.10 -11.34 -25.05
N LYS A 230 -7.36 -11.72 -25.32
CA LYS A 230 -7.67 -12.78 -26.30
C LYS A 230 -7.16 -12.46 -27.70
N TYR A 231 -7.24 -11.19 -28.11
CA TYR A 231 -6.69 -10.75 -29.38
C TYR A 231 -5.16 -10.88 -29.42
N LEU A 232 -4.47 -10.41 -28.38
CA LEU A 232 -3.01 -10.49 -28.28
C LEU A 232 -2.49 -11.93 -28.22
N GLU A 233 -3.14 -12.80 -27.45
CA GLU A 233 -2.80 -14.22 -27.37
C GLU A 233 -2.91 -14.89 -28.74
N LYS A 234 -3.98 -14.60 -29.50
CA LYS A 234 -4.17 -15.12 -30.85
C LYS A 234 -3.03 -14.69 -31.79
N GLU A 235 -2.64 -13.42 -31.76
CA GLU A 235 -1.55 -12.90 -32.60
C GLU A 235 -0.19 -13.52 -32.25
N LEU A 236 0.12 -13.66 -30.96
CA LEU A 236 1.35 -14.32 -30.49
C LEU A 236 1.41 -15.78 -30.97
N THR A 237 0.31 -16.53 -30.81
CA THR A 237 0.23 -17.93 -31.24
C THR A 237 0.39 -18.08 -32.76
N ILE A 238 -0.11 -17.11 -33.55
CA ILE A 238 0.06 -17.10 -35.01
C ILE A 238 1.53 -16.86 -35.39
N ASN A 239 2.22 -15.96 -34.69
CA ASN A 239 3.61 -15.65 -34.96
C ASN A 239 4.55 -16.80 -34.58
N GLU A 240 4.32 -17.49 -33.46
CA GLU A 240 5.08 -18.69 -33.06
C GLU A 240 4.94 -19.85 -34.05
N ARG A 241 3.79 -19.97 -34.74
CA ARG A 241 3.60 -21.00 -35.78
C ARG A 241 4.27 -20.65 -37.12
N LYS A 242 4.69 -19.41 -37.31
CA LYS A 242 5.36 -18.93 -38.53
C LYS A 242 6.89 -18.90 -38.42
N SER A 243 7.44 -18.97 -37.20
CA SER A 243 8.88 -19.10 -36.90
C SER A 243 9.30 -20.56 -36.83
#